data_AF-A0A5D0SCL7-F1
#
_entry.id   AF-A0A5D0SCL7-F1
#
_cell.length_a   1.000
_cell.length_b   1.000
_cell.length_c   1.000
_cell.angle_alpha   90.00
_cell.angle_beta   90.00
_cell.angle_gamma   90.00
#
_symmetry.space_group_name_H-M   'P 1'
#
loop_
_entity.id
_entity.type
_entity.pdbx_description
1 polymer ?
#
loop_
_entity_poly.entity_id
_entity_poly.type
_entity_poly.pdbx_seq_one_letter_code
_entity_poly.pdbx_strand_id
1 'polypeptide(L)'
;MIDALTTRVRTLASAATRISLPPLLVRAGVFLTVLAGFVLAYPVQVLSGRTLGLLALAALLPAVGPRRVWPTFAALVAVGGWLLAADGYDRPVELWRLLALAALLYLAHTLCALAALLPYDAVVDPDVITRWLLRAGSVVLAASVLGVLVMVAGGLGGNSGHQLVTVGGLLVAVGVAALLGWLLRRR
;
A
#
# COMPACT_ATOMS: atom_id res chain seq x y z
N MET A 1 28.44 -11.29 29.17
CA MET A 1 27.04 -10.98 28.75
C MET A 1 26.82 -9.48 28.59
N ILE A 2 27.31 -8.64 29.51
CA ILE A 2 27.24 -7.17 29.43
C ILE A 2 28.01 -6.62 28.21
N ASP A 3 29.18 -7.17 27.89
CA ASP A 3 29.99 -6.72 26.73
C ASP A 3 29.34 -6.98 25.37
N ALA A 4 28.56 -8.06 25.25
CA ALA A 4 27.81 -8.34 24.04
C ALA A 4 26.65 -7.35 23.85
N LEU A 5 26.01 -6.93 24.94
CA LEU A 5 24.93 -5.93 24.92
C LEU A 5 25.47 -4.53 24.61
N THR A 6 26.57 -4.11 25.25
CA THR A 6 27.19 -2.80 24.99
C THR A 6 27.74 -2.70 23.57
N THR A 7 28.30 -3.78 23.03
CA THR A 7 28.75 -3.82 21.63
C THR A 7 27.57 -3.67 20.67
N ARG A 8 26.46 -4.40 20.91
CA ARG A 8 25.22 -4.27 20.10
C ARG A 8 24.63 -2.86 20.15
N VAL A 9 24.57 -2.27 21.33
CA VAL A 9 24.08 -0.88 21.52
C VAL A 9 24.98 0.10 20.77
N ARG A 10 26.30 -0.06 20.84
CA ARG A 10 27.24 0.83 20.15
C ARG A 10 27.17 0.69 18.62
N THR A 11 26.98 -0.52 18.10
CA THR A 11 26.70 -0.73 16.66
C THR A 11 25.34 -0.17 16.22
N LEU A 12 24.32 -0.25 17.07
CA LEU A 12 23.02 0.37 16.78
C LEU A 12 23.10 1.89 16.79
N ALA A 13 23.84 2.46 17.75
CA ALA A 13 24.06 3.90 17.84
C ALA A 13 24.86 4.43 16.64
N SER A 14 25.92 3.73 16.22
CA SER A 14 26.72 4.14 15.06
C SER A 14 25.99 3.95 13.72
N ALA A 15 25.08 2.97 13.64
CA ALA A 15 24.16 2.83 12.51
C ALA A 15 23.11 3.96 12.48
N ALA A 16 22.59 4.35 13.64
CA ALA A 16 21.61 5.43 13.75
C ALA A 16 22.16 6.79 13.30
N THR A 17 23.44 7.08 13.60
CA THR A 17 24.09 8.32 13.16
C THR A 17 24.33 8.39 11.64
N ARG A 18 24.20 7.26 10.93
CA ARG A 18 24.37 7.19 9.47
C ARG A 18 23.06 7.27 8.71
N ILE A 19 21.93 7.38 9.41
CA ILE A 19 20.62 7.41 8.75
C ILE A 19 20.45 8.76 8.04
N SER A 20 20.25 8.71 6.73
CA SER A 20 19.93 9.86 5.92
C SER A 20 18.42 10.16 5.95
N LEU A 21 18.08 11.44 5.80
CA LEU A 21 16.70 11.91 5.84
C LEU A 21 15.81 11.37 4.69
N PRO A 22 16.26 11.30 3.41
CA PRO A 22 15.36 10.92 2.32
C PRO A 22 14.80 9.49 2.43
N PRO A 23 15.58 8.43 2.72
CA PRO A 23 15.04 7.09 2.96
C PRO A 23 14.06 7.02 4.14
N LEU A 24 14.29 7.81 5.21
CA LEU A 24 13.34 7.92 6.32
C LEU A 24 12.02 8.55 5.87
N LEU A 25 12.06 9.62 5.08
CA LEU A 25 10.86 10.26 4.54
C LEU A 25 10.05 9.32 3.65
N VAL A 26 10.72 8.52 2.81
CA VAL A 26 10.03 7.52 1.97
C VAL A 26 9.34 6.47 2.86
N ARG A 27 10.00 5.99 3.92
CA ARG A 27 9.41 5.02 4.86
C ARG A 27 8.28 5.62 5.69
N ALA A 28 8.40 6.88 6.10
CA ALA A 28 7.30 7.63 6.70
C ALA A 28 6.12 7.75 5.73
N GLY A 29 6.39 8.00 4.44
CA GLY A 29 5.41 7.99 3.37
C GLY A 29 4.69 6.65 3.23
N VAL A 30 5.42 5.52 3.27
CA VAL A 30 4.83 4.17 3.31
C VAL A 30 3.89 4.04 4.51
N PHE A 31 4.36 4.36 5.71
CA PHE A 31 3.58 4.25 6.94
C PHE A 31 2.28 5.08 6.85
N LEU A 32 2.38 6.36 6.47
CA LEU A 32 1.23 7.26 6.40
C LEU A 32 0.23 6.82 5.34
N THR A 33 0.70 6.35 4.17
CA THR A 33 -0.15 5.89 3.09
C THR A 33 -0.91 4.62 3.48
N VAL A 34 -0.22 3.66 4.12
CA VAL A 34 -0.85 2.42 4.60
C VAL A 34 -1.84 2.71 5.72
N LEU A 35 -1.47 3.55 6.69
CA LEU A 35 -2.35 3.94 7.79
C LEU A 35 -3.60 4.66 7.28
N ALA A 36 -3.46 5.58 6.33
CA ALA A 36 -4.59 6.23 5.68
C ALA A 36 -5.49 5.21 4.95
N GLY A 37 -4.88 4.22 4.28
CA GLY A 37 -5.61 3.10 3.68
C GLY A 37 -6.43 2.31 4.70
N PHE A 38 -5.87 2.01 5.87
CA PHE A 38 -6.60 1.36 6.96
C PHE A 38 -7.73 2.22 7.50
N VAL A 39 -7.49 3.50 7.77
CA VAL A 39 -8.53 4.41 8.29
C VAL A 39 -9.69 4.53 7.29
N LEU A 40 -9.40 4.57 5.99
CA LEU A 40 -10.42 4.65 4.94
C LEU A 40 -11.20 3.32 4.77
N ALA A 41 -10.50 2.20 4.91
CA ALA A 41 -11.07 0.86 4.76
C ALA A 41 -12.03 0.51 5.89
N TYR A 42 -11.66 0.79 7.15
CA TYR A 42 -12.43 0.35 8.30
C TYR A 42 -13.63 1.27 8.62
N PRO A 43 -14.72 0.72 9.21
CA PRO A 43 -15.83 1.51 9.72
C PRO A 43 -15.42 2.24 11.00
N VAL A 44 -15.93 3.46 11.20
CA VAL A 44 -15.56 4.32 12.34
C VAL A 44 -15.88 3.66 13.69
N GLN A 45 -16.91 2.82 13.71
CA GLN A 45 -17.36 2.01 14.84
C GLN A 45 -16.27 1.05 15.34
N VAL A 46 -15.37 0.61 14.46
CA VAL A 46 -14.27 -0.33 14.78
C VAL A 46 -12.96 0.41 15.10
N LEU A 47 -12.85 1.70 14.74
CA LEU A 47 -11.68 2.55 14.95
C LEU A 47 -11.60 3.09 16.38
N SER A 48 -11.60 2.18 17.37
CA SER A 48 -11.24 2.50 18.74
C SER A 48 -9.75 2.84 18.87
N GLY A 49 -9.34 3.52 19.95
CA GLY A 49 -7.92 3.82 20.20
C GLY A 49 -7.02 2.58 20.20
N ARG A 50 -7.52 1.44 20.70
CA ARG A 50 -6.79 0.16 20.68
C ARG A 50 -6.66 -0.39 19.25
N THR A 51 -7.75 -0.40 18.49
CA THR A 51 -7.72 -0.90 17.11
C THR A 51 -6.85 -0.02 16.21
N LEU A 52 -6.96 1.31 16.35
CA LEU A 52 -6.11 2.26 15.66
C LEU A 52 -4.62 2.05 15.99
N GLY A 53 -4.30 1.79 17.26
CA GLY A 53 -2.95 1.41 17.67
C GLY A 53 -2.46 0.14 16.98
N LEU A 54 -3.28 -0.91 16.91
CA LEU A 54 -2.95 -2.16 16.20
C LEU A 54 -2.78 -1.95 14.68
N LEU A 55 -3.64 -1.13 14.07
CA LEU A 55 -3.53 -0.78 12.65
C LEU A 55 -2.28 0.07 12.37
N ALA A 56 -1.91 0.97 13.27
CA ALA A 56 -0.65 1.71 13.18
C ALA A 56 0.56 0.76 13.28
N LEU A 57 0.53 -0.21 14.21
CA LEU A 57 1.57 -1.25 14.28
C LEU A 57 1.64 -2.09 13.01
N ALA A 58 0.50 -2.47 12.44
CA ALA A 58 0.44 -3.19 11.17
C ALA A 58 0.99 -2.34 10.01
N ALA A 59 0.74 -1.03 10.01
CA ALA A 59 1.23 -0.09 8.99
C ALA A 59 2.75 0.15 9.09
N LEU A 60 3.34 -0.04 10.28
CA LEU A 60 4.79 0.02 10.45
C LEU A 60 5.52 -1.15 9.78
N LEU A 61 4.89 -2.33 9.68
CA LEU A 61 5.51 -3.54 9.11
C LEU A 61 6.05 -3.31 7.68
N PRO A 62 5.26 -2.81 6.70
CA PRO A 62 5.79 -2.51 5.37
C PRO A 62 6.77 -1.33 5.35
N ALA A 63 6.64 -0.35 6.26
CA ALA A 63 7.55 0.79 6.34
C ALA A 63 8.96 0.39 6.82
N VAL A 64 9.06 -0.58 7.73
CA VAL A 64 10.34 -1.10 8.24
C VAL A 64 10.89 -2.20 7.33
N GLY A 65 10.03 -3.10 6.83
CA GLY A 65 10.42 -4.26 6.02
C GLY A 65 9.86 -4.27 4.59
N PRO A 66 10.18 -3.31 3.72
CA PRO A 66 9.53 -3.18 2.41
C PRO A 66 9.77 -4.35 1.43
N ARG A 67 10.83 -5.15 1.63
CA ARG A 67 11.25 -6.27 0.74
C ARG A 67 10.53 -7.60 0.98
N ARG A 68 9.63 -7.70 1.96
CA ARG A 68 9.02 -8.97 2.40
C ARG A 68 7.53 -9.04 2.04
N VAL A 69 6.83 -10.00 2.65
CA VAL A 69 5.38 -10.18 2.55
C VAL A 69 4.56 -9.02 3.14
N TRP A 70 5.19 -8.07 3.83
CA TRP A 70 4.51 -7.02 4.60
C TRP A 70 3.64 -6.07 3.76
N PRO A 71 4.03 -5.61 2.56
CA PRO A 71 3.15 -4.81 1.73
C PRO A 71 1.90 -5.58 1.29
N THR A 72 2.05 -6.87 0.98
CA THR A 72 0.92 -7.76 0.66
C THR A 72 0.02 -7.99 1.86
N PHE A 73 0.61 -8.26 3.04
CA PHE A 73 -0.14 -8.38 4.29
C PHE A 73 -0.96 -7.12 4.58
N ALA A 74 -0.36 -5.94 4.46
CA ALA A 74 -1.07 -4.67 4.64
C ALA A 74 -2.19 -4.49 3.61
N ALA A 75 -1.96 -4.84 2.34
CA ALA A 75 -3.02 -4.80 1.34
C ALA A 75 -4.19 -5.73 1.70
N LEU A 76 -3.92 -6.95 2.16
CA LEU A 76 -4.96 -7.89 2.61
C LEU A 76 -5.73 -7.38 3.83
N VAL A 77 -5.05 -6.76 4.79
CA VAL A 77 -5.69 -6.14 5.98
C VAL A 77 -6.61 -4.99 5.57
N ALA A 78 -6.18 -4.15 4.62
CA ALA A 78 -7.01 -3.06 4.11
C ALA A 78 -8.22 -3.58 3.33
N VAL A 79 -8.05 -4.60 2.48
CA VAL A 79 -9.16 -5.24 1.76
C VAL A 79 -10.12 -5.91 2.75
N GLY A 80 -9.61 -6.59 3.77
CA GLY A 80 -10.43 -7.19 4.83
C GLY A 80 -11.23 -6.14 5.62
N GLY A 81 -10.62 -5.00 5.93
CA GLY A 81 -11.31 -3.87 6.55
C GLY A 81 -12.41 -3.27 5.68
N TRP A 82 -12.15 -3.17 4.36
CA TRP A 82 -13.13 -2.68 3.39
C TRP A 82 -14.31 -3.65 3.24
N LEU A 83 -14.05 -4.96 3.15
CA LEU A 83 -15.09 -6.00 3.13
C LEU A 83 -15.91 -5.98 4.42
N LEU A 84 -15.25 -5.87 5.58
CA LEU A 84 -15.93 -5.74 6.86
C LEU A 84 -16.84 -4.50 6.88
N ALA A 85 -16.39 -3.37 6.33
CA ALA A 85 -17.20 -2.16 6.27
C ALA A 85 -18.40 -2.32 5.31
N ALA A 86 -18.20 -2.93 4.14
CA ALA A 86 -19.23 -3.10 3.13
C ALA A 86 -20.29 -4.13 3.55
N ASP A 87 -19.86 -5.34 3.92
CA ASP A 87 -20.75 -6.49 4.18
C ASP A 87 -21.14 -6.62 5.66
N GLY A 88 -20.29 -6.15 6.58
CA GLY A 88 -20.51 -6.30 8.02
C GLY A 88 -21.17 -5.09 8.70
N TYR A 89 -21.15 -3.93 8.05
CA TYR A 89 -21.69 -2.67 8.58
C TYR A 89 -22.61 -1.95 7.57
N ASP A 90 -23.05 -2.64 6.51
CA ASP A 90 -23.93 -2.14 5.45
C ASP A 90 -23.50 -0.76 4.90
N ARG A 91 -22.20 -0.51 4.87
CA ARG A 91 -21.67 0.80 4.48
C ARG A 91 -21.68 0.89 2.96
N PRO A 92 -22.35 1.89 2.36
CA PRO A 92 -22.47 1.98 0.91
C PRO A 92 -21.10 2.05 0.24
N VAL A 93 -20.97 1.32 -0.87
CA VAL A 93 -19.77 1.30 -1.70
C VAL A 93 -19.79 2.54 -2.59
N GLU A 94 -19.23 3.62 -2.06
CA GLU A 94 -19.08 4.87 -2.78
C GLU A 94 -17.87 4.84 -3.71
N LEU A 95 -18.05 5.29 -4.96
CA LEU A 95 -17.00 5.29 -5.98
C LEU A 95 -15.74 6.03 -5.52
N TRP A 96 -15.89 7.19 -4.90
CA TRP A 96 -14.74 7.98 -4.43
C TRP A 96 -13.94 7.24 -3.35
N ARG A 97 -14.60 6.47 -2.46
CA ARG A 97 -13.93 5.66 -1.43
C ARG A 97 -13.18 4.51 -2.06
N LEU A 98 -13.79 3.85 -3.04
CA LEU A 98 -13.16 2.77 -3.79
C LEU A 98 -11.91 3.26 -4.54
N LEU A 99 -12.02 4.38 -5.26
CA LEU A 99 -10.90 4.99 -5.99
C LEU A 99 -9.79 5.46 -5.03
N ALA A 100 -10.16 6.11 -3.91
CA ALA A 100 -9.19 6.55 -2.91
C ALA A 100 -8.47 5.37 -2.25
N LEU A 101 -9.18 4.29 -1.91
CA LEU A 101 -8.57 3.08 -1.35
C LEU A 101 -7.63 2.41 -2.37
N ALA A 102 -8.06 2.27 -3.63
CA ALA A 102 -7.23 1.73 -4.69
C ALA A 102 -5.96 2.57 -4.92
N ALA A 103 -6.09 3.90 -4.93
CA ALA A 103 -4.97 4.83 -5.04
C ALA A 103 -3.99 4.68 -3.88
N LEU A 104 -4.47 4.60 -2.64
CA LEU A 104 -3.63 4.41 -1.45
C LEU A 104 -2.91 3.06 -1.47
N LEU A 105 -3.59 1.98 -1.88
CA LEU A 105 -2.97 0.66 -2.03
C LEU A 105 -1.86 0.66 -3.09
N TYR A 106 -2.12 1.27 -4.25
CA TYR A 106 -1.12 1.41 -5.30
C TYR A 106 0.07 2.27 -4.84
N LEU A 107 -0.21 3.40 -4.19
CA LEU A 107 0.83 4.30 -3.68
C LEU A 107 1.68 3.62 -2.59
N ALA A 108 1.04 2.89 -1.67
CA ALA A 108 1.75 2.10 -0.65
C ALA A 108 2.66 1.05 -1.29
N HIS A 109 2.16 0.32 -2.30
CA HIS A 109 2.94 -0.70 -3.01
C HIS A 109 4.16 -0.10 -3.71
N THR A 110 3.99 0.99 -4.46
CA THR A 110 5.09 1.62 -5.19
C THR A 110 6.09 2.31 -4.24
N LEU A 111 5.63 2.91 -3.14
CA LEU A 111 6.52 3.45 -2.11
C LEU A 111 7.29 2.36 -1.37
N CYS A 112 6.71 1.18 -1.15
CA CYS A 112 7.44 0.03 -0.64
C CYS A 112 8.53 -0.42 -1.63
N ALA A 113 8.23 -0.45 -2.93
CA ALA A 113 9.22 -0.77 -3.95
C ALA A 113 10.39 0.24 -3.95
N LEU A 114 10.09 1.54 -3.82
CA LEU A 114 11.11 2.57 -3.69
C LEU A 114 11.93 2.40 -2.38
N ALA A 115 11.26 2.25 -1.23
CA ALA A 115 11.91 2.06 0.07
C ALA A 115 12.78 0.80 0.11
N ALA A 116 12.41 -0.24 -0.63
CA ALA A 116 13.20 -1.45 -0.77
C ALA A 116 14.52 -1.20 -1.51
N LEU A 117 14.62 -0.20 -2.38
CA LEU A 117 15.84 0.13 -3.11
C LEU A 117 16.74 1.13 -2.37
N LEU A 118 16.27 1.73 -1.28
CA LEU A 118 16.98 2.75 -0.52
C LEU A 118 17.58 2.18 0.78
N PRO A 119 18.91 1.98 0.83
CA PRO A 119 19.64 1.85 2.09
C PRO A 119 19.34 3.03 3.04
N TYR A 120 19.41 2.79 4.34
CA TYR A 120 19.12 3.83 5.35
C TYR A 120 20.14 4.97 5.33
N ASP A 121 21.32 4.76 4.77
CA ASP A 121 22.43 5.71 4.63
C ASP A 121 22.54 6.30 3.22
N ALA A 122 21.60 5.97 2.32
CA ALA A 122 21.65 6.42 0.93
C ALA A 122 21.41 7.93 0.83
N VAL A 123 22.29 8.61 0.09
CA VAL A 123 22.06 9.99 -0.35
C VAL A 123 21.32 9.91 -1.67
N VAL A 124 20.09 10.41 -1.68
CA VAL A 124 19.18 10.33 -2.83
C VAL A 124 18.89 11.74 -3.31
N ASP A 125 19.07 11.96 -4.61
CA ASP A 125 18.64 13.20 -5.26
C ASP A 125 17.10 13.33 -5.14
N PRO A 126 16.56 14.43 -4.58
CA PRO A 126 15.12 14.67 -4.48
C PRO A 126 14.38 14.50 -5.81
N ASP A 127 15.03 14.80 -6.93
CA ASP A 127 14.46 14.63 -8.27
C ASP A 127 14.03 13.20 -8.58
N VAL A 128 14.72 12.20 -8.01
CA VAL A 128 14.35 10.80 -8.18
C VAL A 128 13.01 10.52 -7.51
N ILE A 129 12.83 11.06 -6.30
CA ILE A 129 11.59 10.88 -5.52
C ILE A 129 10.43 11.61 -6.20
N THR A 130 10.63 12.85 -6.65
CA THR A 130 9.58 13.63 -7.32
C THR A 130 9.14 12.97 -8.62
N ARG A 131 10.08 12.52 -9.48
CA ARG A 131 9.75 11.79 -10.71
C ARG A 131 9.03 10.48 -10.43
N TRP A 132 9.42 9.77 -9.37
CA TRP A 132 8.73 8.54 -8.94
C TRP A 132 7.28 8.83 -8.54
N LEU A 133 7.07 9.86 -7.70
CA LEU A 133 5.73 10.27 -7.25
C LEU A 133 4.87 10.79 -8.40
N LEU A 134 5.44 11.56 -9.33
CA LEU A 134 4.73 12.03 -10.54
C LEU A 134 4.29 10.86 -11.42
N ARG A 135 5.16 9.87 -11.63
CA ARG A 135 4.79 8.64 -12.35
C ARG A 135 3.73 7.84 -11.62
N ALA A 136 3.82 7.72 -10.30
CA ALA A 136 2.80 7.03 -9.52
C ALA A 136 1.45 7.74 -9.61
N GLY A 137 1.45 9.06 -9.45
CA GLY A 137 0.27 9.92 -9.58
C GLY A 137 -0.36 9.87 -10.96
N SER A 138 0.45 9.88 -12.03
CA SER A 138 -0.06 9.79 -13.41
C SER A 138 -0.71 8.43 -13.68
N VAL A 139 -0.15 7.33 -13.15
CA VAL A 139 -0.76 6.01 -13.26
C VAL A 139 -2.09 5.97 -12.50
N VAL A 140 -2.14 6.48 -11.26
CA VAL A 140 -3.39 6.53 -10.48
C VAL A 140 -4.45 7.38 -11.19
N LEU A 141 -4.07 8.54 -11.72
CA LEU A 141 -4.97 9.42 -12.43
C LEU A 141 -5.52 8.75 -13.70
N ALA A 142 -4.64 8.21 -14.54
CA ALA A 142 -5.02 7.52 -15.77
C ALA A 142 -5.92 6.31 -15.47
N ALA A 143 -5.58 5.49 -14.48
CA ALA A 143 -6.37 4.34 -14.08
C ALA A 143 -7.75 4.75 -13.53
N SER A 144 -7.81 5.83 -12.75
CA SER A 144 -9.07 6.35 -12.21
C SER A 144 -9.97 6.89 -13.32
N VAL A 145 -9.41 7.71 -14.23
CA VAL A 145 -10.15 8.26 -15.38
C VAL A 145 -10.66 7.13 -16.27
N LEU A 146 -9.79 6.18 -16.66
CA LEU A 146 -10.19 5.04 -17.48
C LEU A 146 -11.23 4.17 -16.77
N GLY A 147 -11.07 3.92 -15.48
CA GLY A 147 -12.03 3.14 -14.68
C GLY A 147 -13.41 3.79 -14.68
N VAL A 148 -13.48 5.11 -14.49
CA VAL A 148 -14.74 5.87 -14.55
C VAL A 148 -15.33 5.85 -15.97
N LEU A 149 -14.52 6.05 -17.01
CA LEU A 149 -14.99 6.02 -18.39
C LEU A 149 -15.57 4.66 -18.78
N VAL A 150 -14.90 3.57 -18.41
CA VAL A 150 -15.38 2.20 -18.64
C VAL A 150 -16.67 1.94 -17.88
N MET A 151 -16.76 2.39 -16.62
CA MET A 151 -17.96 2.25 -15.81
C MET A 151 -19.15 2.97 -16.45
N VAL A 152 -18.96 4.23 -16.88
CA VAL A 152 -19.99 5.04 -17.53
C VAL A 152 -20.39 4.44 -18.88
N ALA A 153 -19.42 4.07 -19.72
CA ALA A 153 -19.68 3.48 -21.04
C ALA A 153 -20.39 2.12 -20.95
N GLY A 154 -20.10 1.35 -19.90
CA GLY A 154 -20.75 0.07 -19.63
C GLY A 154 -22.13 0.19 -18.98
N GLY A 155 -22.61 1.40 -18.65
CA GLY A 155 -23.85 1.59 -17.89
C GLY A 155 -23.80 0.94 -16.50
N LEU A 156 -22.59 0.72 -15.96
CA LEU A 156 -22.36 0.04 -14.70
C LEU A 156 -22.65 1.04 -13.56
N GLY A 157 -23.85 0.96 -13.00
CA GLY A 157 -24.30 1.86 -11.93
C GLY A 157 -25.70 1.56 -11.37
N GLY A 158 -26.42 0.59 -11.94
CA GLY A 158 -27.69 0.08 -11.40
C GLY A 158 -27.52 -1.18 -10.55
N ASN A 159 -28.61 -1.66 -9.93
CA ASN A 159 -28.67 -2.84 -9.04
C ASN A 159 -28.22 -4.19 -9.64
N SER A 160 -27.80 -4.22 -10.91
CA SER A 160 -27.45 -5.44 -11.65
C SER A 160 -25.93 -5.61 -11.70
N GLY A 161 -25.35 -6.13 -10.63
CA GLY A 161 -23.93 -6.53 -10.62
C GLY A 161 -23.71 -7.82 -11.41
N HIS A 162 -22.87 -7.79 -12.46
CA HIS A 162 -22.54 -8.99 -13.23
C HIS A 162 -21.34 -9.73 -12.62
N GLN A 163 -21.59 -10.55 -11.59
CA GLN A 163 -20.55 -11.29 -10.85
C GLN A 163 -19.60 -12.07 -11.77
N LEU A 164 -20.11 -12.70 -12.83
CA LEU A 164 -19.29 -13.45 -13.80
C LEU A 164 -18.27 -12.55 -14.52
N VAL A 165 -18.64 -11.32 -14.87
CA VAL A 165 -17.74 -10.36 -15.52
C VAL A 165 -16.65 -9.91 -14.55
N THR A 166 -17.00 -9.66 -13.29
CA THR A 166 -16.03 -9.31 -12.24
C THR A 166 -15.06 -10.45 -11.97
N VAL A 167 -15.55 -11.69 -11.87
CA VAL A 167 -14.70 -12.89 -11.70
C VAL A 167 -13.82 -13.09 -12.92
N GLY A 168 -14.34 -12.92 -14.14
CA GLY A 168 -13.56 -12.99 -15.38
C GLY A 168 -12.43 -11.96 -15.40
N GLY A 169 -12.73 -10.70 -15.06
CA GLY A 169 -11.73 -9.63 -14.94
C GLY A 169 -10.66 -9.95 -13.88
N LEU A 170 -11.06 -10.49 -12.72
CA LEU A 170 -10.12 -10.93 -11.68
C LEU A 170 -9.21 -12.06 -12.18
N LEU A 171 -9.75 -13.05 -12.87
CA LEU A 171 -8.96 -14.15 -13.44
C LEU A 171 -7.93 -13.65 -14.46
N VAL A 172 -8.32 -12.69 -15.31
CA VAL A 172 -7.38 -12.04 -16.25
C VAL A 172 -6.29 -11.31 -15.49
N ALA A 173 -6.64 -10.51 -14.47
CA ALA A 173 -5.66 -9.77 -13.67
C ALA A 173 -4.67 -10.71 -12.95
N VAL A 174 -5.18 -11.78 -12.34
CA VAL A 174 -4.35 -12.82 -11.70
C VAL A 174 -3.46 -13.53 -12.72
N GLY A 175 -3.99 -13.88 -13.89
CA GLY A 175 -3.25 -14.50 -14.98
C GLY A 175 -2.10 -13.63 -15.48
N VAL A 176 -2.36 -12.32 -15.69
CA VAL A 176 -1.32 -11.35 -16.07
C VAL A 176 -0.26 -11.23 -14.97
N ALA A 177 -0.66 -11.12 -13.70
CA ALA A 177 0.28 -11.05 -12.58
C ALA A 177 1.15 -12.31 -12.47
N ALA A 178 0.54 -13.50 -12.63
CA ALA A 178 1.25 -14.77 -12.63
C ALA A 178 2.24 -14.89 -13.81
N LEU A 179 1.81 -14.49 -15.01
CA LEU A 179 2.66 -14.46 -16.21
C LEU A 179 3.87 -13.54 -16.02
N LEU A 180 3.65 -12.30 -15.53
CA LEU A 180 4.73 -11.36 -15.24
C LEU A 180 5.70 -11.93 -14.18
N GLY A 181 5.15 -12.50 -13.10
CA GLY A 181 5.95 -13.13 -12.05
C GLY A 181 6.76 -14.32 -12.54
N TRP A 182 6.24 -15.09 -13.49
CA TRP A 182 6.95 -16.20 -14.13
C TRP A 182 8.04 -15.71 -15.09
N LEU A 183 7.75 -14.70 -15.91
CA LEU A 183 8.73 -14.09 -16.83
C LEU A 183 9.93 -13.51 -16.07
N LEU A 184 9.70 -12.91 -14.90
CA LEU A 184 10.76 -12.37 -14.05
C LEU A 184 11.65 -13.46 -13.42
N ARG A 185 11.10 -14.64 -13.12
CA ARG A 185 11.88 -15.78 -12.58
C ARG A 185 12.71 -16.52 -13.64
N ARG A 186 12.39 -16.31 -14.92
CA ARG A 186 13.13 -16.90 -16.04
C ARG A 186 14.38 -16.14 -16.43
N ARG A 187 14.57 -14.92 -15.91
CA ARG A 187 15.79 -14.12 -16.07
C ARG A 187 16.68 -14.29 -14.86
#